data_AF-A0A2G1YQ18-F1
#
_entry.id   AF-A0A2G1YQ18-F1
#
_cell.length_a   1.000
_cell.length_b   1.000
_cell.length_c   1.000
_cell.angle_alpha   90.00
_cell.angle_beta   90.00
_cell.angle_gamma   90.00
#
_symmetry.space_group_name_H-M   'P 1'
#
loop_
_entity.id
_entity.type
_entity.pdbx_description
1 polymer ?
#
loop_
_entity_poly.entity_id
_entity_poly.type
_entity_poly.pdbx_seq_one_letter_code
_entity_poly.pdbx_strand_id
1 'polypeptide(L)'
;MKIFNKIIKVLLLLSFIIPSVYALEKNVIVISDNIDITELSKSDLENIFLGRKTFWSHGERISISLSSQNPSALNQFLTDYIGQNKRRFKKFWLKKVFSGYGIAPKIFKNNEKALKFLKEHENSIIYMTVDDSQKLEGIKLINVDGKKYF
;
A
#
# COMPACT_ATOMS: atom_id res chain seq x y z
N MET A 1 -21.46 -54.55 -4.56
CA MET A 1 -20.21 -53.93 -5.04
C MET A 1 -20.39 -52.60 -5.81
N LYS A 2 -21.39 -52.45 -6.71
CA LYS A 2 -21.58 -51.20 -7.50
C LYS A 2 -21.94 -49.95 -6.68
N ILE A 3 -22.64 -50.11 -5.55
CA ILE A 3 -23.07 -49.02 -4.66
C ILE A 3 -21.88 -48.46 -3.86
N PHE A 4 -20.97 -49.32 -3.41
CA PHE A 4 -19.75 -48.94 -2.68
C PHE A 4 -18.82 -48.07 -3.54
N ASN A 5 -18.65 -48.44 -4.81
CA ASN A 5 -17.88 -47.63 -5.78
C ASN A 5 -18.56 -46.29 -6.11
N LYS A 6 -19.89 -46.20 -5.98
CA LYS A 6 -20.65 -44.95 -6.17
C LYS A 6 -20.44 -44.01 -4.98
N ILE A 7 -20.44 -44.53 -3.75
CA ILE A 7 -20.16 -43.77 -2.52
C ILE A 7 -18.72 -43.25 -2.52
N ILE A 8 -17.75 -44.09 -2.90
CA ILE A 8 -16.34 -43.67 -3.03
C ILE A 8 -16.16 -42.56 -4.05
N LYS A 9 -16.86 -42.62 -5.20
CA LYS A 9 -16.83 -41.55 -6.21
C LYS A 9 -17.46 -40.24 -5.72
N VAL A 10 -18.53 -40.31 -4.92
CA VAL A 10 -19.16 -39.13 -4.30
C VAL A 10 -18.24 -38.52 -3.24
N LEU A 11 -17.57 -39.35 -2.43
CA LEU A 11 -16.59 -38.87 -1.44
C LEU A 11 -15.37 -38.22 -2.10
N LEU A 12 -14.87 -38.78 -3.22
CA LEU A 12 -13.78 -38.21 -4.01
C LEU A 12 -14.17 -36.89 -4.70
N LEU A 13 -15.43 -36.73 -5.13
CA LEU A 13 -15.91 -35.46 -5.71
C LEU A 13 -16.11 -34.36 -4.66
N LEU A 14 -16.46 -34.69 -3.41
CA LEU A 14 -16.58 -33.71 -2.33
C LEU A 14 -15.22 -33.20 -1.82
N SER A 15 -14.13 -33.93 -2.06
CA SER A 15 -12.78 -33.54 -1.62
C SER A 15 -12.17 -32.36 -2.41
N PHE A 16 -12.80 -31.89 -3.50
CA PHE A 16 -12.23 -30.85 -4.35
C PHE A 16 -12.68 -29.42 -4.00
N ILE A 17 -13.46 -29.24 -2.94
CA ILE A 17 -13.83 -27.91 -2.43
C ILE A 17 -12.85 -27.54 -1.32
N ILE A 18 -11.61 -27.19 -1.70
CA ILE A 18 -10.70 -26.51 -0.78
C ILE A 18 -11.12 -25.03 -0.83
N PRO A 19 -11.73 -24.46 0.22
CA PRO A 19 -11.94 -23.03 0.26
C PRO A 19 -10.56 -22.36 0.22
N SER A 20 -10.29 -21.61 -0.85
CA SER A 20 -9.10 -20.76 -0.90
C SER A 20 -9.28 -19.67 0.13
N VAL A 21 -8.60 -19.80 1.28
CA VAL A 21 -8.51 -18.75 2.28
C VAL A 21 -7.68 -17.62 1.67
N TYR A 22 -8.37 -16.63 1.10
CA TYR A 22 -7.73 -15.39 0.71
C TYR A 22 -7.39 -14.63 1.99
N ALA A 23 -6.10 -14.43 2.26
CA ALA A 23 -5.67 -13.53 3.32
C ALA A 23 -6.22 -12.12 3.02
N LEU A 24 -6.87 -11.51 4.01
CA LEU A 24 -7.42 -10.18 3.86
C LEU A 24 -6.27 -9.17 3.94
N GLU A 25 -5.84 -8.70 2.77
CA GLU A 25 -4.87 -7.61 2.67
C GLU A 25 -5.48 -6.29 3.14
N LYS A 26 -4.76 -5.58 4.02
CA LYS A 26 -5.16 -4.32 4.64
C LYS A 26 -4.28 -3.19 4.10
N ASN A 27 -4.87 -2.05 3.77
CA ASN A 27 -4.07 -0.90 3.35
C ASN A 27 -3.43 -0.22 4.56
N VAL A 28 -2.17 0.18 4.43
CA VAL A 28 -1.42 0.89 5.48
C VAL A 28 -0.61 2.04 4.91
N ILE A 29 -0.36 3.03 5.77
CA ILE A 29 0.67 4.02 5.57
C ILE A 29 1.80 3.77 6.57
N VAL A 30 3.00 3.80 6.02
CA VAL A 30 4.23 3.53 6.74
C VAL A 30 5.15 4.74 6.57
N ILE A 31 5.84 5.14 7.63
CA ILE A 31 6.82 6.22 7.61
C ILE A 31 8.15 5.76 8.19
N SER A 32 9.24 6.45 7.83
CA SER A 32 10.54 6.26 8.47
C SER A 32 10.47 6.58 9.97
N ASP A 33 11.20 5.81 10.79
CA ASP A 33 11.16 5.92 12.26
C ASP A 33 11.66 7.28 12.80
N ASN A 34 12.42 8.02 12.00
CA ASN A 34 12.93 9.35 12.35
C ASN A 34 11.87 10.47 12.30
N ILE A 35 10.65 10.16 11.83
CA ILE A 35 9.55 11.13 11.76
C ILE A 35 8.66 10.99 13.01
N ASP A 36 8.53 12.05 13.80
CA ASP A 36 7.67 12.07 14.98
C ASP A 36 6.20 12.44 14.66
N ILE A 37 5.56 11.61 13.84
CA ILE A 37 4.14 11.72 13.49
C ILE A 37 3.48 10.37 13.74
N THR A 38 2.34 10.36 14.43
CA THR A 38 1.57 9.13 14.71
C THR A 38 0.28 9.05 13.90
N GLU A 39 -0.17 10.17 13.34
CA GLU A 39 -1.43 10.29 12.62
C GLU A 39 -1.34 11.31 11.50
N LEU A 40 -2.01 11.02 10.38
CA LEU A 40 -2.24 11.94 9.27
C LEU A 40 -3.72 11.94 8.92
N SER A 41 -4.23 13.07 8.45
CA SER A 41 -5.57 13.10 7.85
C SER A 41 -5.55 12.57 6.43
N LYS A 42 -6.72 12.19 5.88
CA LYS A 42 -6.85 11.94 4.44
C LYS A 42 -6.40 13.14 3.60
N SER A 43 -6.67 14.37 4.04
CA SER A 43 -6.22 15.59 3.35
C SER A 43 -4.69 15.71 3.33
N ASP A 44 -4.02 15.35 4.43
CA ASP A 44 -2.56 15.30 4.48
C ASP A 44 -2.01 14.31 3.46
N LEU A 45 -2.58 13.10 3.38
CA LEU A 45 -2.16 12.12 2.38
C LEU A 45 -2.36 12.66 0.96
N GLU A 46 -3.51 13.23 0.65
CA GLU A 46 -3.77 13.82 -0.67
C GLU A 46 -2.71 14.89 -1.02
N ASN A 47 -2.42 15.78 -0.07
CA ASN A 47 -1.44 16.85 -0.25
C ASN A 47 -0.02 16.32 -0.41
N ILE A 48 0.37 15.29 0.36
CA ILE A 48 1.69 14.68 0.28
C ILE A 48 1.84 13.92 -1.03
N PHE A 49 0.94 12.99 -1.36
CA PHE A 49 1.05 12.12 -2.53
C PHE A 49 0.85 12.85 -3.87
N LEU A 50 0.26 14.05 -3.88
CA LEU A 50 0.23 14.96 -5.04
C LEU A 50 1.36 16.00 -5.02
N GLY A 51 2.26 15.93 -4.03
CA GLY A 51 3.40 16.82 -3.88
C GLY A 51 3.00 18.28 -3.69
N ARG A 52 1.84 18.55 -3.09
CA ARG A 52 1.46 19.89 -2.61
C ARG A 52 2.11 20.20 -1.26
N LYS A 53 2.29 19.17 -0.43
CA LYS A 53 3.16 19.18 0.75
C LYS A 53 4.40 18.36 0.44
N THR A 54 5.57 19.02 0.41
CA THR A 54 6.84 18.40 -0.01
C THR A 54 7.89 18.36 1.10
N PHE A 55 7.59 18.97 2.25
CA PHE A 55 8.44 18.98 3.44
C PHE A 55 7.64 18.57 4.67
N TRP A 56 8.29 17.86 5.58
CA TRP A 56 7.77 17.63 6.92
C TRP A 56 7.83 18.90 7.77
N SER A 57 7.19 18.89 8.94
CA SER A 57 7.18 20.02 9.87
C SER A 57 8.58 20.41 10.35
N HIS A 58 9.50 19.44 10.44
CA HIS A 58 10.91 19.67 10.81
C HIS A 58 11.79 20.13 9.64
N GLY A 59 11.22 20.43 8.47
CA GLY A 59 11.93 21.04 7.34
C GLY A 59 12.59 20.07 6.38
N GLU A 60 12.57 18.77 6.65
CA GLU A 60 13.12 17.75 5.77
C GLU A 60 12.18 17.38 4.62
N ARG A 61 12.76 17.04 3.46
CA ARG A 61 11.99 16.72 2.25
C ARG A 61 11.29 15.37 2.38
N ILE A 62 10.03 15.31 1.96
CA ILE A 62 9.24 14.07 1.96
C ILE A 62 9.64 13.19 0.76
N SER A 63 10.10 11.97 1.05
CA SER A 63 10.36 10.94 0.04
C SER A 63 9.17 10.00 -0.09
N ILE A 64 8.47 10.03 -1.23
CA ILE A 64 7.21 9.29 -1.41
C ILE A 64 7.46 8.00 -2.19
N SER A 65 6.94 6.88 -1.70
CA SER A 65 6.85 5.66 -2.50
C SER A 65 5.55 4.89 -2.31
N LEU A 66 5.26 3.97 -3.23
CA LEU A 66 4.07 3.12 -3.23
C LEU A 66 4.44 1.68 -3.59
N SER A 67 3.82 0.71 -2.94
CA SER A 67 3.82 -0.68 -3.39
C SER A 67 2.67 -0.93 -4.35
N SER A 68 2.97 -1.60 -5.46
CA SER A 68 2.01 -2.13 -6.40
C SER A 68 1.88 -3.65 -6.31
N GLN A 69 2.24 -4.25 -5.17
CA GLN A 69 2.05 -5.68 -4.90
C GLN A 69 0.60 -6.10 -5.16
N ASN A 70 -0.34 -5.26 -4.72
CA ASN A 70 -1.75 -5.36 -5.06
C ASN A 70 -2.19 -4.14 -5.89
N PRO A 71 -2.21 -4.26 -7.23
CA PRO A 71 -2.56 -3.14 -8.12
C PRO A 71 -4.00 -2.65 -7.94
N SER A 72 -4.91 -3.53 -7.54
CA SER A 72 -6.32 -3.18 -7.33
C SER A 72 -6.47 -2.31 -6.08
N ALA A 73 -5.91 -2.77 -4.96
CA ALA A 73 -5.89 -2.01 -3.71
C ALA A 73 -5.17 -0.67 -3.88
N LEU A 74 -4.02 -0.64 -4.57
CA LEU A 74 -3.35 0.63 -4.90
C LEU A 74 -4.25 1.59 -5.66
N ASN A 75 -5.00 1.10 -6.67
CA ASN A 75 -5.91 1.97 -7.42
C ASN A 75 -7.09 2.45 -6.56
N GLN A 76 -7.56 1.62 -5.63
CA GLN A 76 -8.58 1.98 -4.66
C GLN A 76 -8.07 3.08 -3.71
N PHE A 77 -6.90 2.91 -3.09
CA PHE A 77 -6.26 3.95 -2.27
C PHE A 77 -6.13 5.27 -3.02
N LEU A 78 -5.57 5.23 -4.23
CA LEU A 78 -5.39 6.46 -5.01
C LEU A 78 -6.75 7.14 -5.33
N THR A 79 -7.81 6.36 -5.54
CA THR A 79 -9.15 6.92 -5.81
C THR A 79 -9.79 7.45 -4.54
N ASP A 80 -9.79 6.68 -3.47
CA ASP A 80 -10.54 6.95 -2.24
C ASP A 80 -9.83 7.99 -1.36
N TYR A 81 -8.50 8.01 -1.33
CA TYR A 81 -7.70 8.92 -0.49
C TYR A 81 -7.08 10.06 -1.28
N ILE A 82 -6.61 9.80 -2.50
CA ILE A 82 -5.88 10.78 -3.30
C ILE A 82 -6.78 11.47 -4.34
N GLY A 83 -8.00 10.99 -4.55
CA GLY A 83 -8.96 11.54 -5.51
C GLY A 83 -8.57 11.31 -6.98
N GLN A 84 -7.61 10.43 -7.27
CA GLN A 84 -7.14 10.15 -8.63
C GLN A 84 -6.97 8.65 -8.84
N ASN A 85 -7.53 8.09 -9.90
CA ASN A 85 -7.15 6.72 -10.27
C ASN A 85 -5.67 6.65 -10.73
N LYS A 86 -5.11 5.43 -10.81
CA LYS A 86 -3.70 5.19 -11.19
C LYS A 86 -3.28 5.91 -12.47
N ARG A 87 -4.15 5.96 -13.49
CA ARG A 87 -3.86 6.63 -14.77
C ARG A 87 -3.76 8.14 -14.60
N ARG A 88 -4.69 8.76 -13.87
CA ARG A 88 -4.67 10.20 -13.57
C ARG A 88 -3.46 10.56 -12.73
N PHE A 89 -3.17 9.77 -11.69
CA PHE A 89 -1.99 9.95 -10.84
C PHE A 89 -0.68 9.94 -11.63
N LYS A 90 -0.50 8.93 -12.51
CA LYS A 90 0.67 8.86 -13.39
C LYS A 90 0.76 10.07 -14.33
N LYS A 91 -0.35 10.47 -14.95
CA LYS A 91 -0.39 11.64 -15.86
C LYS A 91 -0.08 12.94 -15.10
N PHE A 92 -0.61 13.10 -13.90
CA PHE A 92 -0.38 14.24 -13.03
C PHE A 92 1.12 14.39 -12.72
N TRP A 93 1.77 13.33 -12.25
CA TRP A 93 3.20 13.35 -11.94
C TRP A 93 4.08 13.51 -13.17
N LEU A 94 3.70 12.93 -14.31
CA LEU A 94 4.41 13.14 -15.57
C LEU A 94 4.44 14.63 -15.94
N LYS A 95 3.28 15.31 -15.90
CA LYS A 95 3.20 16.76 -16.14
C LYS A 95 4.06 17.53 -15.14
N LYS A 96 3.98 17.20 -13.85
CA LYS A 96 4.69 17.90 -12.78
C LYS A 96 6.21 17.80 -12.92
N VAL A 97 6.73 16.62 -13.27
CA VAL A 97 8.16 16.40 -13.52
C VAL A 97 8.63 17.17 -14.74
N PHE A 98 7.90 17.11 -15.86
CA PHE A 98 8.27 17.85 -17.08
C PHE A 98 8.26 19.37 -16.89
N SER A 99 7.45 19.89 -15.97
CA SER A 99 7.44 21.31 -15.60
C SER A 99 8.46 21.69 -14.53
N GLY A 100 9.29 20.75 -14.05
CA GLY A 100 10.34 21.02 -13.03
C GLY A 100 9.85 21.10 -11.58
N TYR A 101 8.58 20.79 -11.30
CA TYR A 101 7.95 21.03 -10.00
C TYR A 101 7.96 19.82 -9.04
N GLY A 102 8.79 18.80 -9.26
CA GLY A 102 8.93 17.75 -8.26
C GLY A 102 9.58 16.46 -8.70
N ILE A 103 9.78 15.59 -7.71
CA ILE A 103 10.27 14.23 -7.87
C ILE A 103 9.05 13.31 -7.76
N ALA A 104 8.80 12.52 -8.79
CA ALA A 104 7.66 11.60 -8.79
C ALA A 104 7.84 10.49 -7.74
N PRO A 105 6.75 10.02 -7.12
CA PRO A 105 6.79 8.89 -6.21
C PRO A 105 7.37 7.64 -6.87
N LYS A 106 8.23 6.91 -6.15
CA LYS A 106 8.74 5.61 -6.63
C LYS A 106 7.66 4.55 -6.43
N ILE A 107 7.39 3.74 -7.46
CA ILE A 107 6.44 2.63 -7.38
C ILE A 107 7.19 1.32 -7.46
N PHE A 108 7.10 0.50 -6.42
CA PHE A 108 7.75 -0.80 -6.31
C PHE A 108 6.77 -1.93 -6.60
N LYS A 109 7.24 -3.03 -7.20
CA LYS A 109 6.39 -4.19 -7.51
C LYS A 109 6.00 -5.02 -6.29
N ASN A 110 6.73 -4.91 -5.18
CA ASN A 110 6.50 -5.68 -3.96
C ASN A 110 6.82 -4.84 -2.71
N ASN A 111 6.28 -5.27 -1.58
CA ASN A 111 6.47 -4.59 -0.29
C ASN A 111 7.92 -4.61 0.17
N GLU A 112 8.65 -5.72 -0.01
CA GLU A 112 10.06 -5.82 0.37
C GLU A 112 10.92 -4.70 -0.21
N LYS A 113 10.79 -4.41 -1.52
CA LYS A 113 11.56 -3.34 -2.16
C LYS A 113 11.12 -1.96 -1.67
N ALA A 114 9.83 -1.78 -1.40
CA ALA A 114 9.32 -0.53 -0.83
C ALA A 114 9.88 -0.31 0.59
N LEU A 115 9.86 -1.33 1.44
CA LEU A 115 10.40 -1.27 2.79
C LEU A 115 11.92 -1.11 2.80
N LYS A 116 12.65 -1.75 1.89
CA LYS A 116 14.08 -1.51 1.71
C LYS A 116 14.35 -0.04 1.38
N PHE A 117 13.57 0.53 0.46
CA PHE A 117 13.63 1.96 0.17
C PHE A 117 13.34 2.84 1.40
N LEU A 118 12.36 2.49 2.23
CA LEU A 118 12.09 3.21 3.49
C LEU A 118 13.31 3.26 4.42
N LYS A 119 13.99 2.12 4.55
CA LYS A 119 15.15 1.95 5.44
C LYS A 119 16.39 2.67 4.91
N GLU A 120 16.53 2.80 3.60
CA GLU A 120 17.64 3.50 2.94
C GLU A 120 17.41 5.00 2.78
N HIS A 121 16.16 5.46 2.92
CA HIS A 121 15.77 6.85 2.72
C HIS A 121 14.98 7.36 3.93
N GLU A 122 15.65 8.16 4.76
CA GLU A 122 15.01 8.91 5.83
C GLU A 122 13.89 9.81 5.30
N ASN A 123 13.00 10.23 6.22
CA ASN A 123 11.92 11.16 5.89
C ASN A 123 10.96 10.62 4.81
N SER A 124 10.85 9.29 4.69
CA SER A 124 10.02 8.66 3.67
C SER A 124 8.64 8.28 4.17
N ILE A 125 7.70 8.22 3.23
CA ILE A 125 6.32 7.77 3.42
C ILE A 125 5.98 6.76 2.33
N ILE A 126 5.32 5.67 2.72
CA ILE A 126 5.00 4.54 1.86
C ILE A 126 3.54 4.17 2.02
N TYR A 127 2.85 4.00 0.89
CA TYR A 127 1.63 3.23 0.83
C TYR A 127 1.93 1.77 0.48
N MET A 128 1.36 0.82 1.21
CA MET A 128 1.42 -0.61 0.87
C MET A 128 0.20 -1.37 1.42
N THR A 129 0.01 -2.60 0.93
CA THR A 129 -0.93 -3.55 1.52
C THR A 129 -0.19 -4.53 2.41
N VAL A 130 -0.73 -4.90 3.56
CA VAL A 130 -0.15 -5.91 4.44
C VAL A 130 -1.17 -7.00 4.71
N ASP A 131 -0.70 -8.23 4.83
CA ASP A 131 -1.48 -9.33 5.36
C ASP A 131 -1.01 -9.65 6.79
N ASP A 132 -1.75 -10.49 7.51
CA ASP A 132 -1.44 -10.84 8.90
C ASP A 132 -0.15 -11.67 9.05
N SER A 133 0.46 -12.14 7.95
CA SER A 133 1.71 -12.90 7.96
C SER A 133 2.95 -12.01 7.84
N GLN A 134 2.80 -10.76 7.38
CA GLN A 134 3.92 -9.84 7.21
C GLN A 134 4.40 -9.26 8.53
N LYS A 135 5.66 -9.54 8.88
CA LYS A 135 6.34 -8.93 10.02
C LYS A 135 6.76 -7.49 9.69
N LEU A 136 6.24 -6.53 10.42
CA LEU A 136 6.55 -5.11 10.28
C LEU A 136 7.55 -4.68 11.37
N GLU A 137 8.78 -5.20 11.29
CA GLU A 137 9.85 -4.93 12.27
C GLU A 137 10.68 -3.69 11.86
N GLY A 138 10.85 -2.75 12.81
CA GLY A 138 11.62 -1.51 12.60
C GLY A 138 10.95 -0.56 11.61
N ILE A 139 9.63 -0.47 11.69
CA ILE A 139 8.78 0.26 10.75
C ILE A 139 7.64 0.93 11.54
N LYS A 140 7.52 2.26 11.44
CA LYS A 140 6.44 3.03 12.05
C LYS A 140 5.19 3.06 11.16
N LEU A 141 4.14 2.39 11.60
CA LEU A 141 2.79 2.51 11.02
C LEU A 141 2.09 3.72 11.62
N ILE A 142 1.41 4.49 10.79
CA ILE A 142 0.64 5.65 11.24
C ILE A 142 -0.86 5.44 11.07
N ASN A 143 -1.63 6.14 11.89
CA ASN A 143 -3.07 6.21 11.73
C ASN A 143 -3.43 7.20 10.61
N VAL A 144 -4.50 6.88 9.88
CA VAL A 144 -5.13 7.76 8.91
C VAL A 144 -6.58 7.97 9.34
N ASP A 145 -6.94 9.21 9.71
CA ASP A 145 -8.25 9.54 10.27
C ASP A 145 -8.67 8.58 11.41
N GLY A 146 -7.78 8.35 12.38
CA GLY A 146 -7.97 7.43 13.51
C GLY A 146 -7.87 5.93 13.17
N LYS A 147 -7.64 5.54 11.92
CA LYS A 147 -7.57 4.13 11.49
C LYS A 147 -6.15 3.73 11.10
N LYS A 148 -5.64 2.67 11.73
CA LYS A 148 -4.33 2.09 11.37
C LYS A 148 -4.35 1.31 10.05
N TYR A 149 -5.51 0.76 9.71
CA TYR A 149 -5.77 -0.01 8.50
C TYR A 149 -7.04 0.52 7.84
N PHE A 150 -7.07 0.55 6.52
CA PHE A 150 -8.22 1.05 5.78
C PHE A 150 -8.39 0.39 4.41
#